data_AF-A0A2G2G9Z2-F1
#
_entry.id   AF-A0A2G2G9Z2-F1
#
_cell.length_a   1.000
_cell.length_b   1.000
_cell.length_c   1.000
_cell.angle_alpha   90.00
_cell.angle_beta   90.00
_cell.angle_gamma   90.00
#
_symmetry.space_group_name_H-M   'P 1'
#
loop_
_entity.id
_entity.type
_entity.pdbx_description
1 polymer ?
#
loop_
_entity_poly.entity_id
_entity_poly.type
_entity_poly.pdbx_seq_one_letter_code
_entity_poly.pdbx_strand_id
1 'polypeptide(L)'
;MVARVRKRRTATEDYWPGFVDALATMLLVVVFLLALFIAAQFTLGRALSSRDAALNEVRSRLAALAEMLALEKAKGAEAQSQITLLLATLEETQAAADEQAGLLAVLQTQIDEGAAQLGLAGDALKDQEELTEEARDEVAALTRQLAALNAQLAILNQALEAAEAKDTEQKVQIVNLGKRLNAALARQVSELAKYKSEFFAKMLEVMADREGVRVEGDRFVFESDVLFASGSADFNPAGEQQLIVIANAIIEIAKDIPTKIEWVIRVDGHTDVVPIKGRYANNWELSTARALSVVQFFESAGVPPKHLAAAGFGQYHPIKKGRSAEALAANRRIELKMDAR
;
A
#
# COMPACT_ATOMS: atom_id res chain seq x y z
N MET A 1 -150.95 -85.52 83.72
CA MET A 1 -152.41 -85.34 83.93
C MET A 1 -153.07 -85.31 82.55
N VAL A 2 -153.94 -86.30 82.25
CA VAL A 2 -155.15 -86.25 81.37
C VAL A 2 -154.95 -85.84 79.89
N ALA A 3 -155.48 -86.47 78.83
CA ALA A 3 -156.21 -87.72 78.61
C ALA A 3 -156.42 -87.96 77.10
N ARG A 4 -156.69 -89.23 76.76
CA ARG A 4 -157.43 -89.75 75.59
C ARG A 4 -158.59 -88.83 75.15
N VAL A 5 -158.99 -88.91 73.87
CA VAL A 5 -160.24 -89.57 73.44
C VAL A 5 -160.14 -89.99 71.97
N ARG A 6 -160.83 -91.10 71.70
CA ARG A 6 -160.90 -91.96 70.54
C ARG A 6 -162.31 -91.82 69.95
N LYS A 7 -162.50 -91.82 68.63
CA LYS A 7 -163.66 -92.51 68.03
C LYS A 7 -163.50 -92.84 66.54
N ARG A 8 -163.72 -94.14 66.26
CA ARG A 8 -164.12 -94.83 65.01
C ARG A 8 -165.45 -94.22 64.47
N ARG A 9 -165.89 -94.37 63.20
CA ARG A 9 -165.90 -95.55 62.29
C ARG A 9 -166.48 -95.16 60.90
N THR A 10 -165.94 -95.75 59.80
CA THR A 10 -166.60 -96.29 58.55
C THR A 10 -167.55 -95.43 57.70
N ALA A 11 -167.64 -95.50 56.37
CA ALA A 11 -167.00 -96.26 55.28
C ALA A 11 -167.46 -95.69 53.92
N THR A 12 -166.64 -95.78 52.86
CA THR A 12 -166.99 -96.20 51.48
C THR A 12 -165.71 -96.21 50.63
N GLU A 13 -165.47 -97.32 49.94
CA GLU A 13 -164.41 -97.55 48.96
C GLU A 13 -164.74 -96.87 47.62
N ASP A 14 -163.72 -96.42 46.88
CA ASP A 14 -163.67 -96.48 45.40
C ASP A 14 -162.22 -96.33 44.88
N TYR A 15 -161.92 -97.09 43.83
CA TYR A 15 -160.61 -97.48 43.27
C TYR A 15 -160.17 -96.63 42.04
N TRP A 16 -158.86 -96.30 41.85
CA TRP A 16 -158.06 -96.24 40.56
C TRP A 16 -156.60 -95.73 40.84
N PRO A 17 -155.54 -95.90 39.98
CA PRO A 17 -154.38 -96.79 40.16
C PRO A 17 -152.99 -96.14 39.83
N GLY A 18 -151.90 -96.89 40.02
CA GLY A 18 -150.49 -96.46 39.91
C GLY A 18 -149.87 -96.26 38.50
N PHE A 19 -150.62 -95.82 37.47
CA PHE A 19 -150.02 -95.50 36.15
C PHE A 19 -149.42 -94.08 36.10
N VAL A 20 -149.93 -93.17 36.92
CA VAL A 20 -149.46 -91.77 37.00
C VAL A 20 -148.03 -91.69 37.54
N ASP A 21 -147.62 -92.62 38.41
CA ASP A 21 -146.26 -92.63 38.99
C ASP A 21 -145.20 -93.11 37.98
N ALA A 22 -145.55 -94.03 37.08
CA ALA A 22 -144.66 -94.46 35.99
C ALA A 22 -144.45 -93.34 34.93
N LEU A 23 -145.49 -92.54 34.63
CA LEU A 23 -145.39 -91.38 33.74
C LEU A 23 -144.61 -90.22 34.39
N ALA A 24 -144.80 -89.98 35.69
CA ALA A 24 -144.07 -88.97 36.44
C ALA A 24 -142.58 -89.31 36.59
N THR A 25 -142.24 -90.57 36.86
CA THR A 25 -140.84 -91.04 36.92
C THR A 25 -140.16 -90.99 35.56
N MET A 26 -140.85 -91.31 34.45
CA MET A 26 -140.29 -91.17 33.11
C MET A 26 -140.05 -89.69 32.73
N LEU A 27 -140.98 -88.79 33.09
CA LEU A 27 -140.81 -87.35 32.90
C LEU A 27 -139.66 -86.79 33.76
N LEU A 28 -139.52 -87.27 35.00
CA LEU A 28 -138.42 -86.89 35.90
C LEU A 28 -137.06 -87.36 35.37
N VAL A 29 -136.96 -88.56 34.80
CA VAL A 29 -135.73 -89.05 34.14
C VAL A 29 -135.40 -88.23 32.90
N VAL A 30 -136.39 -87.88 32.07
CA VAL A 30 -136.18 -87.02 30.90
C VAL A 30 -135.74 -85.62 31.32
N VAL A 31 -136.38 -85.01 32.32
CA VAL A 31 -135.99 -83.70 32.87
C VAL A 31 -134.60 -83.75 33.52
N PHE A 32 -134.26 -84.84 34.22
CA PHE A 32 -132.93 -85.04 34.80
C PHE A 32 -131.85 -85.18 33.73
N LEU A 33 -132.09 -85.94 32.65
CA LEU A 33 -131.19 -86.03 31.50
C LEU A 33 -131.06 -84.69 30.77
N LEU A 34 -132.16 -83.94 30.62
CA LEU A 34 -132.15 -82.58 30.06
C LEU A 34 -131.36 -81.62 30.94
N ALA A 35 -131.49 -81.69 32.26
CA ALA A 35 -130.73 -80.90 33.22
C ALA A 35 -129.24 -81.26 33.21
N LEU A 36 -128.89 -82.56 33.13
CA LEU A 36 -127.52 -83.04 32.95
C LEU A 36 -126.93 -82.57 31.62
N PHE A 37 -127.72 -82.61 30.55
CA PHE A 37 -127.33 -82.10 29.23
C PHE A 37 -127.13 -80.59 29.25
N ILE A 38 -128.03 -79.82 29.87
CA ILE A 38 -127.89 -78.36 30.04
C ILE A 38 -126.66 -78.05 30.91
N ALA A 39 -126.41 -78.80 31.99
CA ALA A 39 -125.21 -78.63 32.81
C ALA A 39 -123.93 -78.99 32.04
N ALA A 40 -123.94 -80.05 31.23
CA ALA A 40 -122.84 -80.42 30.34
C ALA A 40 -122.62 -79.34 29.26
N GLN A 41 -123.68 -78.82 28.65
CA GLN A 41 -123.62 -77.73 27.66
C GLN A 41 -123.15 -76.41 28.30
N PHE A 42 -123.55 -76.14 29.55
CA PHE A 42 -123.13 -74.94 30.28
C PHE A 42 -121.66 -75.02 30.72
N THR A 43 -121.22 -76.18 31.20
CA THR A 43 -119.79 -76.41 31.53
C THR A 43 -118.92 -76.42 30.28
N LEU A 44 -119.38 -77.02 29.17
CA LEU A 44 -118.70 -77.00 27.88
C LEU A 44 -118.68 -75.59 27.28
N GLY A 45 -119.78 -74.84 27.37
CA GLY A 45 -119.87 -73.43 26.96
C GLY A 45 -118.92 -72.54 27.76
N ARG A 46 -118.83 -72.72 29.09
CA ARG A 46 -117.82 -72.04 29.93
C ARG A 46 -116.39 -72.47 29.61
N ALA A 47 -116.16 -73.74 29.31
CA ALA A 47 -114.84 -74.27 28.95
C ALA A 47 -114.39 -73.75 27.56
N LEU A 48 -115.31 -73.66 26.60
CA LEU A 48 -115.08 -73.09 25.28
C LEU A 48 -114.88 -71.57 25.39
N SER A 49 -115.74 -70.84 26.11
CA SER A 49 -115.61 -69.40 26.29
C SER A 49 -114.33 -69.00 27.03
N SER A 50 -113.89 -69.80 28.02
CA SER A 50 -112.62 -69.57 28.72
C SER A 50 -111.41 -69.90 27.85
N ARG A 51 -111.48 -70.95 27.02
CA ARG A 51 -110.46 -71.22 25.99
C ARG A 51 -110.41 -70.12 24.94
N ASP A 52 -111.55 -69.61 24.49
CA ASP A 52 -111.64 -68.49 23.55
C ASP A 52 -111.08 -67.20 24.16
N ALA A 53 -111.38 -66.93 25.43
CA ALA A 53 -110.78 -65.81 26.16
C ALA A 53 -109.25 -65.96 26.28
N ALA A 54 -108.75 -67.14 26.64
CA ALA A 54 -107.31 -67.43 26.70
C ALA A 54 -106.63 -67.33 25.33
N LEU A 55 -107.28 -67.79 24.26
CA LEU A 55 -106.80 -67.65 22.88
C LEU A 55 -106.73 -66.18 22.45
N ASN A 56 -107.75 -65.40 22.77
CA ASN A 56 -107.76 -63.96 22.48
C ASN A 56 -106.68 -63.20 23.27
N GLU A 57 -106.43 -63.59 24.52
CA GLU A 57 -105.34 -63.04 25.33
C GLU A 57 -103.96 -63.42 24.78
N VAL A 58 -103.76 -64.68 24.36
CA VAL A 58 -102.51 -65.08 23.71
C VAL A 58 -102.34 -64.35 22.37
N ARG A 59 -103.41 -64.17 21.58
CA ARG A 59 -103.39 -63.40 20.33
C ARG A 59 -103.03 -61.93 20.57
N SER A 60 -103.59 -61.29 21.60
CA SER A 60 -103.26 -59.89 21.92
C SER A 60 -101.83 -59.74 22.44
N ARG A 61 -101.36 -60.67 23.30
CA ARG A 61 -99.95 -60.73 23.74
C ARG A 61 -99.00 -60.96 22.56
N LEU A 62 -99.36 -61.83 21.61
CA LEU A 62 -98.56 -62.10 20.42
C LEU A 62 -98.51 -60.89 19.49
N ALA A 63 -99.62 -60.15 19.34
CA ALA A 63 -99.65 -58.88 18.62
C ALA A 63 -98.77 -57.81 19.29
N ALA A 64 -98.84 -57.66 20.62
CA ALA A 64 -97.98 -56.74 21.37
C ALA A 64 -96.49 -57.11 21.29
N LEU A 65 -96.16 -58.41 21.35
CA LEU A 65 -94.79 -58.90 21.15
C LEU A 65 -94.30 -58.67 19.72
N ALA A 66 -95.17 -58.85 18.71
CA ALA A 66 -94.83 -58.55 17.33
C ALA A 66 -94.58 -57.06 17.09
N GLU A 67 -95.38 -56.18 17.71
CA GLU A 67 -95.20 -54.73 17.68
C GLU A 67 -93.90 -54.30 18.37
N MET A 68 -93.61 -54.83 19.57
CA MET A 68 -92.33 -54.59 20.26
C MET A 68 -91.14 -55.09 19.45
N LEU A 69 -91.23 -56.27 18.84
CA LEU A 69 -90.17 -56.80 17.97
C LEU A 69 -89.99 -55.93 16.72
N ALA A 70 -91.07 -55.40 16.14
CA ALA A 70 -91.00 -54.49 15.00
C ALA A 70 -90.32 -53.17 15.40
N LEU A 71 -90.65 -52.60 16.57
CA LEU A 71 -90.00 -51.41 17.11
C LEU A 71 -88.52 -51.65 17.40
N GLU A 72 -88.16 -52.79 17.99
CA GLU A 72 -86.77 -53.14 18.28
C GLU A 72 -85.96 -53.32 16.99
N LYS A 73 -86.54 -53.97 15.97
CA LYS A 73 -85.93 -54.06 14.64
C LYS A 73 -85.77 -52.68 13.99
N ALA A 74 -86.75 -51.78 14.13
CA ALA A 74 -86.66 -50.42 13.62
C ALA A 74 -85.55 -49.63 14.30
N LYS A 75 -85.44 -49.69 15.64
CA LYS A 75 -84.33 -49.10 16.41
C LYS A 75 -82.97 -49.69 16.02
N GLY A 76 -82.90 -51.01 15.81
CA GLY A 76 -81.68 -51.67 15.34
C GLY A 76 -81.25 -51.20 13.96
N ALA A 77 -82.20 -51.03 13.03
CA ALA A 77 -81.93 -50.47 11.71
C ALA A 77 -81.50 -49.00 11.77
N GLU A 78 -82.12 -48.20 12.63
CA GLU A 78 -81.75 -46.79 12.87
C GLU A 78 -80.34 -46.67 13.46
N ALA A 79 -80.02 -47.46 14.49
CA ALA A 79 -78.69 -47.51 15.09
C ALA A 79 -77.63 -47.96 14.06
N GLN A 80 -77.95 -48.94 13.23
CA GLN A 80 -77.05 -49.36 12.15
C GLN A 80 -76.80 -48.23 11.14
N SER A 81 -77.85 -47.48 10.77
CA SER A 81 -77.71 -46.31 9.89
C SER A 81 -76.87 -45.20 10.55
N GLN A 82 -77.05 -44.95 11.85
CA GLN A 82 -76.25 -43.98 12.60
C GLN A 82 -74.78 -44.41 12.68
N ILE A 83 -74.49 -45.69 12.92
CA ILE A 83 -73.12 -46.23 12.91
C ILE A 83 -72.48 -46.06 11.54
N THR A 84 -73.18 -46.38 10.45
CA THR A 84 -72.65 -46.18 9.09
C THR A 84 -72.36 -44.70 8.81
N LEU A 85 -73.24 -43.79 9.23
CA LEU A 85 -73.01 -42.35 9.10
C LEU A 85 -71.80 -41.90 9.93
N LEU A 86 -71.70 -42.31 11.19
CA LEU A 86 -70.58 -41.97 12.07
C LEU A 86 -69.24 -42.49 11.56
N LEU A 87 -69.21 -43.71 11.00
CA LEU A 87 -68.01 -44.26 10.38
C LEU A 87 -67.58 -43.45 9.16
N ALA A 88 -68.53 -43.05 8.31
CA ALA A 88 -68.25 -42.20 7.15
C ALA A 88 -67.72 -40.82 7.57
N THR A 89 -68.33 -40.19 8.58
CA THR A 89 -67.84 -38.91 9.13
C THR A 89 -66.47 -39.05 9.78
N LEU A 90 -66.21 -40.15 10.50
CA LEU A 90 -64.90 -40.40 11.09
C LEU A 90 -63.82 -40.52 10.01
N GLU A 91 -64.08 -41.28 8.95
CA GLU A 91 -63.17 -41.42 7.81
C GLU A 91 -62.90 -40.07 7.11
N GLU A 92 -63.94 -39.26 6.91
CA GLU A 92 -63.81 -37.90 6.36
C GLU A 92 -62.96 -36.99 7.27
N THR A 93 -63.21 -36.99 8.58
CA THR A 93 -62.42 -36.18 9.52
C THR A 93 -60.97 -36.66 9.65
N GLN A 94 -60.74 -37.97 9.53
CA GLN A 94 -59.39 -38.54 9.57
C GLN A 94 -58.61 -38.15 8.30
N ALA A 95 -59.25 -38.22 7.13
CA ALA A 95 -58.65 -37.74 5.88
C ALA A 95 -58.31 -36.24 5.94
N ALA A 96 -59.20 -35.41 6.50
CA ALA A 96 -58.94 -33.99 6.69
C ALA A 96 -57.79 -33.72 7.69
N ALA A 97 -57.69 -34.51 8.76
CA ALA A 97 -56.59 -34.41 9.72
C ALA A 97 -55.24 -34.82 9.10
N ASP A 98 -55.22 -35.87 8.29
CA ASP A 98 -54.03 -36.31 7.56
C ASP A 98 -53.57 -35.26 6.53
N GLU A 99 -54.50 -34.63 5.82
CA GLU A 99 -54.20 -33.51 4.91
C GLU A 99 -53.58 -32.32 5.67
N GLN A 100 -54.15 -31.93 6.81
CA GLN A 100 -53.61 -30.87 7.65
C GLN A 100 -52.22 -31.21 8.20
N ALA A 101 -52.01 -32.45 8.63
CA ALA A 101 -50.69 -32.91 9.07
C ALA A 101 -49.65 -32.82 7.93
N GLY A 102 -50.05 -33.16 6.70
CA GLY A 102 -49.22 -32.99 5.50
C GLY A 102 -48.85 -31.52 5.24
N LEU A 103 -49.83 -30.61 5.32
CA LEU A 103 -49.58 -29.16 5.16
C LEU A 103 -48.65 -28.60 6.24
N LEU A 104 -48.83 -29.02 7.51
CA LEU A 104 -47.97 -28.61 8.61
C LEU A 104 -46.53 -29.11 8.42
N ALA A 105 -46.33 -30.33 7.94
CA ALA A 105 -45.01 -30.87 7.64
C ALA A 105 -44.29 -30.08 6.53
N VAL A 106 -45.02 -29.71 5.47
CA VAL A 106 -44.48 -28.87 4.39
C VAL A 106 -44.12 -27.47 4.91
N LEU A 107 -45.00 -26.83 5.68
CA LEU A 107 -44.72 -25.52 6.27
C LEU A 107 -43.52 -25.55 7.22
N GLN A 108 -43.39 -26.60 8.03
CA GLN A 108 -42.23 -26.76 8.91
C GLN A 108 -40.93 -26.86 8.10
N THR A 109 -40.95 -27.63 7.01
CA THR A 109 -39.79 -27.76 6.10
C THR A 109 -39.41 -26.40 5.51
N GLN A 110 -40.40 -25.61 5.05
CA GLN A 110 -40.14 -24.26 4.53
C GLN A 110 -39.59 -23.30 5.58
N ILE A 111 -40.05 -23.41 6.84
CA ILE A 111 -39.52 -22.63 7.97
C ILE A 111 -38.06 -23.00 8.23
N ASP A 112 -37.74 -24.29 8.26
CA ASP A 112 -36.37 -24.77 8.51
C ASP A 112 -35.42 -24.34 7.38
N GLU A 113 -35.87 -24.43 6.13
CA GLU A 113 -35.13 -23.92 4.96
C GLU A 113 -34.93 -22.40 5.02
N GLY A 114 -35.97 -21.64 5.37
CA GLY A 114 -35.90 -20.18 5.53
C GLY A 114 -34.95 -19.77 6.66
N ALA A 115 -34.98 -20.49 7.79
CA ALA A 115 -34.07 -20.26 8.91
C ALA A 115 -32.60 -20.54 8.51
N ALA A 116 -32.35 -21.61 7.75
CA ALA A 116 -31.03 -21.90 7.22
C ALA A 116 -30.53 -20.80 6.27
N GLN A 117 -31.39 -20.30 5.38
CA GLN A 117 -31.05 -19.19 4.48
C GLN A 117 -30.74 -17.90 5.24
N LEU A 118 -31.51 -17.58 6.29
CA LEU A 118 -31.24 -16.42 7.14
C LEU A 118 -29.92 -16.56 7.90
N GLY A 119 -29.57 -17.77 8.34
CA GLY A 119 -28.26 -18.04 8.94
C GLY A 119 -27.11 -17.75 7.98
N LEU A 120 -27.17 -18.30 6.77
CA LEU A 120 -26.16 -18.06 5.72
C LEU A 120 -26.05 -16.58 5.33
N ALA A 121 -27.19 -15.89 5.22
CA ALA A 121 -27.21 -14.46 4.92
C ALA A 121 -26.60 -13.62 6.07
N GLY A 122 -26.84 -14.03 7.32
CA GLY A 122 -26.23 -13.40 8.49
C GLY A 122 -24.72 -13.57 8.54
N ASP A 123 -24.23 -14.79 8.28
CA ASP A 123 -22.79 -15.08 8.20
C ASP A 123 -22.12 -14.28 7.07
N ALA A 124 -22.73 -14.25 5.88
CA ALA A 124 -22.21 -13.49 4.75
C ALA A 124 -22.18 -11.97 5.02
N LEU A 125 -23.19 -11.43 5.73
CA LEU A 125 -23.21 -10.03 6.13
C LEU A 125 -22.07 -9.72 7.11
N LYS A 126 -21.84 -10.61 8.08
CA LYS A 126 -20.74 -10.46 9.04
C LYS A 126 -19.39 -10.48 8.35
N ASP A 127 -19.16 -11.42 7.44
CA ASP A 127 -17.93 -11.47 6.64
C ASP A 127 -17.73 -10.18 5.83
N GLN A 128 -18.82 -9.63 5.26
CA GLN A 128 -18.76 -8.38 4.51
C GLN A 128 -18.50 -7.16 5.40
N GLU A 129 -19.04 -7.13 6.62
CA GLU A 129 -18.74 -6.09 7.61
C GLU A 129 -17.27 -6.13 8.00
N GLU A 130 -16.71 -7.31 8.30
CA GLU A 130 -15.29 -7.50 8.62
C GLU A 130 -14.38 -7.06 7.47
N LEU A 131 -14.67 -7.45 6.23
CA LEU A 131 -13.94 -6.99 5.03
C LEU A 131 -14.03 -5.48 4.83
N THR A 132 -15.17 -4.87 5.15
CA THR A 132 -15.37 -3.42 5.01
C THR A 132 -14.58 -2.65 6.08
N GLU A 133 -14.50 -3.18 7.30
CA GLU A 133 -13.64 -2.61 8.35
C GLU A 133 -12.17 -2.72 7.98
N GLU A 134 -11.71 -3.88 7.51
CA GLU A 134 -10.33 -4.07 7.05
C GLU A 134 -9.98 -3.10 5.90
N ALA A 135 -10.86 -2.95 4.91
CA ALA A 135 -10.66 -2.01 3.81
C ALA A 135 -10.62 -0.55 4.29
N ARG A 136 -11.44 -0.18 5.29
CA ARG A 136 -11.40 1.17 5.89
C ARG A 136 -10.08 1.43 6.60
N ASP A 137 -9.56 0.44 7.33
CA ASP A 137 -8.27 0.55 8.01
C ASP A 137 -7.11 0.66 7.01
N GLU A 138 -7.15 -0.09 5.92
CA GLU A 138 -6.18 0.01 4.83
C GLU A 138 -6.20 1.42 4.19
N VAL A 139 -7.38 1.93 3.85
CA VAL A 139 -7.53 3.29 3.30
C VAL A 139 -7.02 4.35 4.27
N ALA A 140 -7.29 4.21 5.57
CA ALA A 140 -6.78 5.10 6.60
C ALA A 140 -5.24 5.05 6.69
N ALA A 141 -4.64 3.86 6.61
CA ALA A 141 -3.19 3.68 6.58
C ALA A 141 -2.55 4.31 5.34
N LEU A 142 -3.08 4.05 4.15
CA LEU A 142 -2.62 4.63 2.89
C LEU A 142 -2.74 6.16 2.89
N THR A 143 -3.83 6.70 3.44
CA THR A 143 -4.02 8.15 3.57
C THR A 143 -2.95 8.78 4.47
N ARG A 144 -2.58 8.14 5.59
CA ARG A 144 -1.47 8.60 6.44
C ARG A 144 -0.12 8.53 5.71
N GLN A 145 0.12 7.48 4.93
CA GLN A 145 1.34 7.36 4.13
C GLN A 145 1.43 8.45 3.06
N LEU A 146 0.34 8.74 2.35
CA LEU A 146 0.28 9.83 1.37
C LEU A 146 0.53 11.19 2.01
N ALA A 147 -0.06 11.46 3.18
CA ALA A 147 0.20 12.69 3.93
C ALA A 147 1.68 12.82 4.32
N ALA A 148 2.31 11.73 4.78
CA ALA A 148 3.73 11.71 5.12
C ALA A 148 4.63 11.94 3.88
N LEU A 149 4.30 11.31 2.74
CA LEU A 149 5.05 11.49 1.50
C LEU A 149 4.93 12.93 0.97
N ASN A 150 3.73 13.51 1.02
CA ASN A 150 3.53 14.91 0.63
C ASN A 150 4.30 15.88 1.53
N ALA A 151 4.39 15.60 2.85
CA ALA A 151 5.22 16.38 3.76
C ALA A 151 6.72 16.26 3.43
N GLN A 152 7.19 15.06 3.07
CA GLN A 152 8.58 14.85 2.62
C GLN A 152 8.87 15.61 1.32
N LEU A 153 7.96 15.58 0.36
CA LEU A 153 8.10 16.34 -0.90
C LEU A 153 8.16 17.85 -0.65
N ALA A 154 7.36 18.38 0.28
CA ALA A 154 7.41 19.79 0.66
C ALA A 154 8.78 20.18 1.25
N ILE A 155 9.33 19.35 2.14
CA ILE A 155 10.67 19.56 2.72
C ILE A 155 11.74 19.51 1.63
N LEU A 156 11.66 18.54 0.71
CA LEU A 156 12.64 18.40 -0.37
C LEU A 156 12.60 19.58 -1.33
N ASN A 157 11.42 20.07 -1.69
CA ASN A 157 11.26 21.26 -2.53
C ASN A 157 11.85 22.50 -1.85
N GLN A 158 11.58 22.71 -0.57
CA GLN A 158 12.16 23.82 0.18
C GLN A 158 13.69 23.72 0.26
N ALA A 159 14.23 22.52 0.44
CA ALA A 159 15.67 22.29 0.44
C ALA A 159 16.30 22.55 -0.95
N LEU A 160 15.61 22.18 -2.03
CA LEU A 160 16.03 22.44 -3.40
C LEU A 160 16.07 23.95 -3.69
N GLU A 161 15.00 24.69 -3.36
CA GLU A 161 14.94 26.15 -3.53
C GLU A 161 16.07 26.85 -2.76
N ALA A 162 16.34 26.42 -1.52
CA ALA A 162 17.45 26.96 -0.72
C ALA A 162 18.82 26.65 -1.34
N ALA A 163 19.00 25.46 -1.91
CA ALA A 163 20.23 25.07 -2.58
C ALA A 163 20.45 25.86 -3.89
N GLU A 164 19.40 26.07 -4.69
CA GLU A 164 19.45 26.88 -5.90
C GLU A 164 19.77 28.34 -5.58
N ALA A 165 19.13 28.93 -4.56
CA ALA A 165 19.44 30.27 -4.10
C ALA A 165 20.93 30.41 -3.71
N LYS A 166 21.46 29.43 -2.97
CA LYS A 166 22.88 29.41 -2.57
C LYS A 166 23.82 29.27 -3.77
N ASP A 167 23.49 28.43 -4.75
CA ASP A 167 24.29 28.28 -5.98
C ASP A 167 24.34 29.59 -6.77
N THR A 168 23.21 30.30 -6.91
CA THR A 168 23.21 31.61 -7.57
C THR A 168 24.07 32.64 -6.83
N GLU A 169 24.02 32.66 -5.49
CA GLU A 169 24.87 33.53 -4.67
C GLU A 169 26.36 33.20 -4.87
N GLN A 170 26.72 31.91 -4.80
CA GLN A 170 28.10 31.45 -4.99
C GLN A 170 28.62 31.79 -6.39
N LYS A 171 27.82 31.63 -7.44
CA LYS A 171 28.18 32.04 -8.81
C LYS A 171 28.47 33.54 -8.89
N VAL A 172 27.65 34.38 -8.26
CA VAL A 172 27.90 35.83 -8.18
C VAL A 172 29.20 36.12 -7.43
N GLN A 173 29.46 35.44 -6.32
CA GLN A 173 30.72 35.58 -5.57
C GLN A 173 31.93 35.18 -6.40
N ILE A 174 31.88 34.06 -7.13
CA ILE A 174 32.95 33.58 -8.02
C ILE A 174 33.25 34.61 -9.10
N VAL A 175 32.22 35.15 -9.77
CA VAL A 175 32.39 36.18 -10.80
C VAL A 175 33.05 37.45 -10.21
N ASN A 176 32.61 37.88 -9.02
CA ASN A 176 33.17 39.05 -8.35
C ASN A 176 34.62 38.83 -7.90
N LEU A 177 34.94 37.64 -7.37
CA LEU A 177 36.29 37.22 -7.02
C LEU A 177 37.19 37.21 -8.27
N GLY A 178 36.71 36.64 -9.38
CA GLY A 178 37.42 36.64 -10.65
C GLY A 178 37.72 38.06 -11.16
N LYS A 179 36.73 38.97 -11.10
CA LYS A 179 36.94 40.39 -11.45
C LYS A 179 37.98 41.06 -10.55
N ARG A 180 37.92 40.84 -9.23
CA ARG A 180 38.87 41.39 -8.26
C ARG A 180 40.28 40.86 -8.48
N LEU A 181 40.42 39.56 -8.73
CA LEU A 181 41.70 38.92 -9.01
C LEU A 181 42.29 39.44 -10.32
N ASN A 182 41.50 39.52 -11.39
CA ASN A 182 41.95 40.06 -12.67
C ASN A 182 42.35 41.53 -12.55
N ALA A 183 41.59 42.34 -11.80
CA ALA A 183 41.96 43.74 -11.55
C ALA A 183 43.24 43.86 -10.71
N ALA A 184 43.42 42.99 -9.71
CA ALA A 184 44.65 42.94 -8.91
C ALA A 184 45.86 42.52 -9.75
N LEU A 185 45.71 41.50 -10.59
CA LEU A 185 46.76 41.03 -11.50
C LEU A 185 47.13 42.11 -12.53
N ALA A 186 46.14 42.76 -13.14
CA ALA A 186 46.38 43.85 -14.07
C ALA A 186 47.13 45.02 -13.40
N ARG A 187 46.81 45.34 -12.14
CA ARG A 187 47.57 46.33 -11.36
C ARG A 187 49.01 45.89 -11.11
N GLN A 188 49.24 44.63 -10.71
CA GLN A 188 50.58 44.10 -10.49
C GLN A 188 51.42 44.12 -11.77
N VAL A 189 50.86 43.69 -12.90
CA VAL A 189 51.53 43.72 -14.20
C VAL A 189 51.83 45.15 -14.64
N SER A 190 50.88 46.08 -14.44
CA SER A 190 51.10 47.50 -14.76
C SER A 190 52.14 48.15 -13.87
N GLU A 191 52.17 47.82 -12.56
CA GLU A 191 53.20 48.29 -11.63
C GLU A 191 54.56 47.77 -12.08
N LEU A 192 54.70 46.46 -12.33
CA LEU A 192 55.94 45.87 -12.82
C LEU A 192 56.40 46.49 -14.15
N ALA A 193 55.48 46.70 -15.10
CA ALA A 193 55.81 47.33 -16.38
C ALA A 193 56.35 48.75 -16.20
N LYS A 194 55.74 49.54 -15.31
CA LYS A 194 56.22 50.89 -14.97
C LYS A 194 57.65 50.84 -14.42
N TYR A 195 57.92 49.98 -13.45
CA TYR A 195 59.27 49.86 -12.87
C TYR A 195 60.29 49.30 -13.86
N LYS A 196 59.90 48.37 -14.74
CA LYS A 196 60.74 47.93 -15.85
C LYS A 196 61.14 49.14 -16.71
N SER A 197 60.18 49.98 -17.13
CA SER A 197 60.48 51.17 -17.94
C SER A 197 61.37 52.18 -17.22
N GLU A 198 61.13 52.44 -15.93
CA GLU A 198 61.99 53.33 -15.12
C GLU A 198 63.41 52.76 -14.94
N PHE A 199 63.51 51.44 -14.73
CA PHE A 199 64.80 50.74 -14.70
C PHE A 199 65.55 50.89 -16.02
N PHE A 200 64.88 50.65 -17.15
CA PHE A 200 65.48 50.81 -18.47
C PHE A 200 65.94 52.24 -18.73
N ALA A 201 65.15 53.25 -18.35
CA ALA A 201 65.52 54.65 -18.52
C ALA A 201 66.78 55.01 -17.72
N LYS A 202 66.83 54.68 -16.42
CA LYS A 202 68.00 54.95 -15.57
C LYS A 202 69.24 54.18 -16.02
N MET A 203 69.06 52.91 -16.40
CA MET A 203 70.16 52.13 -16.96
C MET A 203 70.64 52.71 -18.29
N LEU A 204 69.75 53.20 -19.15
CA LEU A 204 70.13 53.85 -20.40
C LEU A 204 70.95 55.11 -20.14
N GLU A 205 70.57 55.96 -19.17
CA GLU A 205 71.34 57.14 -18.77
C GLU A 205 72.78 56.79 -18.34
N VAL A 206 72.96 55.72 -17.56
CA VAL A 206 74.30 55.26 -17.13
C VAL A 206 75.12 54.67 -18.29
N MET A 207 74.44 54.12 -19.32
CA MET A 207 75.07 53.40 -20.43
C MET A 207 75.20 54.22 -21.72
N ALA A 208 74.58 55.40 -21.83
CA ALA A 208 74.48 56.18 -23.06
C ALA A 208 75.84 56.55 -23.68
N ASP A 209 76.86 56.77 -22.84
CA ASP A 209 78.20 57.20 -23.27
C ASP A 209 79.25 56.08 -23.25
N ARG A 210 78.83 54.81 -23.21
CA ARG A 210 79.75 53.67 -23.08
C ARG A 210 79.94 52.90 -24.37
N GLU A 211 81.20 52.76 -24.77
CA GLU A 211 81.57 51.90 -25.90
C GLU A 211 81.27 50.41 -25.59
N GLY A 212 80.74 49.69 -26.57
CA GLY A 212 80.50 48.24 -26.48
C GLY A 212 79.16 47.80 -25.88
N VAL A 213 78.24 48.74 -25.59
CA VAL A 213 76.86 48.44 -25.16
C VAL A 213 75.88 48.74 -26.28
N ARG A 214 75.00 47.78 -26.60
CA ARG A 214 73.88 47.97 -27.54
C ARG A 214 72.56 47.80 -26.82
N VAL A 215 71.56 48.59 -27.18
CA VAL A 215 70.22 48.52 -26.60
C VAL A 215 69.28 47.89 -27.63
N GLU A 216 68.68 46.75 -27.27
CA GLU A 216 67.76 46.01 -28.15
C GLU A 216 66.39 45.86 -27.46
N GLY A 217 65.51 46.85 -27.62
CA GLY A 217 64.22 46.85 -26.94
C GLY A 217 64.36 47.04 -25.44
N ASP A 218 64.10 45.99 -24.67
CA ASP A 218 64.13 45.95 -23.19
C ASP A 218 65.35 45.16 -22.66
N ARG A 219 66.47 45.19 -23.36
CA ARG A 219 67.69 44.55 -22.87
C ARG A 219 68.94 45.29 -23.30
N PHE A 220 69.93 45.22 -22.42
CA PHE A 220 71.28 45.73 -22.68
C PHE A 220 72.13 44.57 -23.17
N VAL A 221 72.65 44.69 -24.38
CA VAL A 221 73.45 43.68 -25.06
C VAL A 221 74.91 44.09 -25.00
N PHE A 222 75.73 43.21 -24.42
CA PHE A 222 77.17 43.37 -24.30
C PHE A 222 77.86 42.30 -25.12
N GLU A 223 78.85 42.69 -25.93
CA GLU A 223 79.63 41.72 -26.68
C GLU A 223 80.53 40.94 -25.71
N SER A 224 80.56 39.61 -25.85
CA SER A 224 81.29 38.75 -24.90
C SER A 224 82.78 39.06 -24.89
N ASP A 225 83.34 39.48 -26.02
CA ASP A 225 84.77 39.74 -26.16
C ASP A 225 85.19 41.05 -25.44
N VAL A 226 84.23 41.92 -25.10
CA VAL A 226 84.45 43.12 -24.28
C VAL A 226 84.54 42.75 -22.79
N LEU A 227 83.73 41.78 -22.34
CA LEU A 227 83.65 41.41 -20.93
C LEU A 227 84.64 40.29 -20.55
N PHE A 228 84.86 39.33 -21.43
CA PHE A 228 85.58 38.09 -21.12
C PHE A 228 86.84 37.93 -21.96
N ALA A 229 87.77 37.12 -21.47
CA ALA A 229 88.81 36.55 -22.30
C ALA A 229 88.21 35.59 -23.35
N SER A 230 88.85 35.51 -24.53
CA SER A 230 88.36 34.68 -25.64
C SER A 230 88.20 33.21 -25.23
N GLY A 231 87.02 32.64 -25.50
CA GLY A 231 86.71 31.25 -25.16
C GLY A 231 86.64 30.93 -23.66
N SER A 232 86.77 31.92 -22.77
CA SER A 232 86.66 31.75 -21.31
C SER A 232 85.41 32.43 -20.74
N ALA A 233 85.14 32.15 -19.47
CA ALA A 233 84.22 32.89 -18.61
C ALA A 233 84.98 33.80 -17.62
N ASP A 234 86.31 33.86 -17.72
CA ASP A 234 87.15 34.76 -16.94
C ASP A 234 87.07 36.18 -17.52
N PHE A 235 86.90 37.19 -16.65
CA PHE A 235 86.80 38.58 -17.06
C PHE A 235 88.15 39.16 -17.48
N ASN A 236 88.13 40.15 -18.37
CA ASN A 236 89.29 41.00 -18.62
C ASN A 236 89.19 42.29 -17.77
N PRO A 237 90.28 43.04 -17.54
CA PRO A 237 90.26 44.22 -16.68
C PRO A 237 89.26 45.32 -17.10
N ALA A 238 89.01 45.47 -18.41
CA ALA A 238 88.04 46.44 -18.92
C ALA A 238 86.59 45.99 -18.65
N GLY A 239 86.32 44.70 -18.81
CA GLY A 239 85.05 44.06 -18.50
C GLY A 239 84.69 44.17 -17.02
N GLU A 240 85.65 43.96 -16.13
CA GLU A 240 85.43 44.16 -14.68
C GLU A 240 85.02 45.60 -14.37
N GLN A 241 85.72 46.60 -14.90
CA GLN A 241 85.38 48.02 -14.69
C GLN A 241 83.98 48.35 -15.21
N GLN A 242 83.59 47.78 -16.35
CA GLN A 242 82.25 47.97 -16.90
C GLN A 242 81.18 47.34 -16.01
N LEU A 243 81.42 46.13 -15.50
CA LEU A 243 80.49 45.43 -14.60
C LEU A 243 80.35 46.12 -13.25
N ILE A 244 81.39 46.77 -12.71
CA ILE A 244 81.30 47.56 -11.46
C ILE A 244 80.25 48.66 -11.61
N VAL A 245 80.27 49.38 -12.73
CA VAL A 245 79.31 50.48 -12.90
C VAL A 245 77.90 49.96 -13.13
N ILE A 246 77.74 48.84 -13.85
CA ILE A 246 76.44 48.18 -13.98
C ILE A 246 75.92 47.75 -12.60
N ALA A 247 76.77 47.15 -11.77
CA ALA A 247 76.41 46.74 -10.41
C ALA A 247 75.94 47.94 -9.58
N ASN A 248 76.67 49.05 -9.60
CA ASN A 248 76.30 50.28 -8.89
C ASN A 248 74.96 50.86 -9.39
N ALA A 249 74.74 50.86 -10.71
CA ALA A 249 73.48 51.30 -11.29
C ALA A 249 72.30 50.41 -10.84
N ILE A 250 72.49 49.08 -10.86
CA ILE A 250 71.48 48.14 -10.35
C ILE A 250 71.19 48.40 -8.88
N ILE A 251 72.22 48.62 -8.04
CA ILE A 251 72.06 48.91 -6.61
C ILE A 251 71.29 50.21 -6.38
N GLU A 252 71.60 51.28 -7.11
CA GLU A 252 70.89 52.55 -6.98
C GLU A 252 69.43 52.42 -7.41
N ILE A 253 69.17 51.80 -8.56
CA ILE A 253 67.80 51.64 -9.07
C ILE A 253 66.98 50.71 -8.17
N ALA A 254 67.59 49.67 -7.61
CA ALA A 254 66.94 48.73 -6.70
C ALA A 254 66.34 49.40 -5.45
N LYS A 255 66.89 50.54 -5.01
CA LYS A 255 66.35 51.30 -3.85
C LYS A 255 64.97 51.88 -4.13
N ASP A 256 64.68 52.21 -5.39
CA ASP A 256 63.42 52.84 -5.80
C ASP A 256 62.32 51.83 -6.13
N ILE A 257 62.65 50.53 -6.22
CA ILE A 257 61.69 49.46 -6.52
C ILE A 257 61.10 48.93 -5.20
N PRO A 258 59.76 49.01 -5.00
CA PRO A 258 59.12 48.51 -3.80
C PRO A 258 59.37 47.01 -3.57
N THR A 259 59.58 46.63 -2.31
CA THR A 259 59.83 45.24 -1.90
C THR A 259 58.66 44.28 -2.17
N LYS A 260 57.45 44.81 -2.41
CA LYS A 260 56.26 44.03 -2.78
C LYS A 260 56.30 43.50 -4.23
N ILE A 261 57.23 44.00 -5.04
CA ILE A 261 57.41 43.56 -6.43
C ILE A 261 58.51 42.53 -6.45
N GLU A 262 58.18 41.31 -6.85
CA GLU A 262 59.16 40.26 -7.08
C GLU A 262 59.78 40.44 -8.47
N TRP A 263 61.02 40.90 -8.51
CA TRP A 263 61.76 41.16 -9.75
C TRP A 263 63.17 40.59 -9.67
N VAL A 264 63.74 40.30 -10.82
CA VAL A 264 65.13 39.88 -10.97
C VAL A 264 65.78 40.60 -12.15
N ILE A 265 67.09 40.81 -12.07
CA ILE A 265 67.96 41.07 -13.19
C ILE A 265 68.40 39.72 -13.75
N ARG A 266 67.92 39.40 -14.94
CA ARG A 266 68.32 38.21 -15.66
C ARG A 266 69.50 38.52 -16.58
N VAL A 267 70.57 37.76 -16.39
CA VAL A 267 71.76 37.73 -17.24
C VAL A 267 71.63 36.54 -18.19
N ASP A 268 71.40 36.84 -19.46
CA ASP A 268 71.24 35.85 -20.52
C ASP A 268 72.56 35.71 -21.30
N GLY A 269 73.21 34.55 -21.20
CA GLY A 269 74.44 34.24 -21.93
C GLY A 269 74.15 33.59 -23.28
N HIS A 270 74.86 34.04 -24.32
CA HIS A 270 74.74 33.47 -25.66
C HIS A 270 76.11 33.16 -26.27
N THR A 271 76.15 32.16 -27.14
CA THR A 271 77.31 31.83 -27.97
C THR A 271 76.96 32.00 -29.44
N ASP A 272 77.99 31.97 -30.28
CA ASP A 272 77.79 31.74 -31.71
C ASP A 272 77.62 30.24 -32.02
N VAL A 273 77.47 29.95 -33.32
CA VAL A 273 77.25 28.62 -33.89
C VAL A 273 78.52 27.75 -33.95
N VAL A 274 79.70 28.31 -33.68
CA VAL A 274 80.96 27.55 -33.67
C VAL A 274 81.01 26.68 -32.41
N PRO A 275 81.20 25.35 -32.54
CA PRO A 275 81.33 24.50 -31.37
C PRO A 275 82.57 24.85 -30.54
N ILE A 276 82.38 25.10 -29.24
CA ILE A 276 83.50 25.28 -28.31
C ILE A 276 84.32 23.98 -28.18
N LYS A 277 85.64 24.13 -28.03
CA LYS A 277 86.58 23.04 -27.72
C LYS A 277 87.42 23.46 -26.53
N GLY A 278 87.55 22.61 -25.51
CA GLY A 278 88.36 22.90 -24.32
C GLY A 278 87.61 22.64 -23.00
N ARG A 279 87.70 23.59 -22.06
CA ARG A 279 87.21 23.47 -20.68
C ARG A 279 85.70 23.20 -20.54
N TYR A 280 84.89 23.70 -21.47
CA TYR A 280 83.44 23.53 -21.47
C TYR A 280 83.02 22.45 -22.47
N ALA A 281 82.10 21.57 -22.09
CA ALA A 281 81.65 20.44 -22.91
C ALA A 281 80.86 20.88 -24.14
N ASN A 282 80.12 22.00 -24.06
CA ASN A 282 79.36 22.54 -25.18
C ASN A 282 79.02 24.04 -24.97
N ASN A 283 78.35 24.62 -25.98
CA ASN A 283 77.96 26.02 -25.99
C ASN A 283 76.89 26.39 -24.93
N TRP A 284 76.08 25.44 -24.46
CA TRP A 284 75.19 25.67 -23.30
C TRP A 284 75.99 25.89 -22.02
N GLU A 285 77.00 25.05 -21.80
CA GLU A 285 77.85 25.17 -20.61
C GLU A 285 78.65 26.47 -20.63
N LEU A 286 79.25 26.85 -21.77
CA LEU A 286 79.96 28.12 -21.90
C LEU A 286 79.06 29.33 -21.65
N SER A 287 77.88 29.37 -22.28
CA SER A 287 76.95 30.49 -22.10
C SER A 287 76.43 30.59 -20.67
N THR A 288 76.12 29.45 -20.04
CA THR A 288 75.69 29.40 -18.64
C THR A 288 76.81 29.83 -17.70
N ALA A 289 78.04 29.34 -17.92
CA ALA A 289 79.19 29.71 -17.11
C ALA A 289 79.48 31.22 -17.17
N ARG A 290 79.38 31.83 -18.36
CA ARG A 290 79.52 33.28 -18.53
C ARG A 290 78.43 34.07 -17.81
N ALA A 291 77.16 33.69 -17.98
CA ALA A 291 76.05 34.33 -17.31
C ALA A 291 76.17 34.22 -15.78
N LEU A 292 76.56 33.05 -15.28
CA LEU A 292 76.78 32.80 -13.86
C LEU A 292 77.96 33.62 -13.31
N SER A 293 79.05 33.73 -14.07
CA SER A 293 80.21 34.55 -13.66
C SER A 293 79.83 36.01 -13.48
N VAL A 294 78.96 36.55 -14.34
CA VAL A 294 78.44 37.93 -14.22
C VAL A 294 77.53 38.07 -13.00
N VAL A 295 76.66 37.10 -12.75
CA VAL A 295 75.82 37.09 -11.54
C VAL A 295 76.67 37.04 -10.27
N GLN A 296 77.67 36.16 -10.22
CA GLN A 296 78.60 36.06 -9.08
C GLN A 296 79.39 37.35 -8.89
N PHE A 297 79.80 38.00 -9.98
CA PHE A 297 80.43 39.31 -9.93
C PHE A 297 79.49 40.35 -9.31
N PHE A 298 78.25 40.46 -9.79
CA PHE A 298 77.27 41.40 -9.24
C PHE A 298 76.96 41.13 -7.77
N GLU A 299 76.83 39.87 -7.36
CA GLU A 299 76.70 39.49 -5.96
C GLU A 299 77.90 39.98 -5.13
N SER A 300 79.13 39.73 -5.59
CA SER A 300 80.34 40.19 -4.91
C SER A 300 80.46 41.72 -4.84
N ALA A 301 79.90 42.43 -5.82
CA ALA A 301 79.83 43.88 -5.88
C ALA A 301 78.68 44.47 -5.04
N GLY A 302 77.87 43.63 -4.38
CA GLY A 302 76.83 44.04 -3.44
C GLY A 302 75.40 44.08 -3.99
N VAL A 303 75.17 43.60 -5.21
CA VAL A 303 73.80 43.42 -5.73
C VAL A 303 73.12 42.28 -4.95
N PRO A 304 71.92 42.48 -4.36
CA PRO A 304 71.26 41.44 -3.57
C PRO A 304 71.01 40.16 -4.39
N PRO A 305 71.48 38.98 -3.94
CA PRO A 305 71.37 37.74 -4.73
C PRO A 305 69.93 37.34 -5.10
N LYS A 306 68.95 37.71 -4.27
CA LYS A 306 67.52 37.48 -4.53
C LYS A 306 66.99 38.17 -5.80
N HIS A 307 67.71 39.17 -6.31
CA HIS A 307 67.37 39.91 -7.53
C HIS A 307 68.27 39.51 -8.71
N LEU A 308 69.02 38.41 -8.63
CA LEU A 308 69.90 37.96 -9.70
C LEU A 308 69.44 36.61 -10.25
N ALA A 309 69.46 36.48 -11.57
CA ALA A 309 69.22 35.23 -12.26
C ALA A 309 70.19 35.08 -13.43
N ALA A 310 70.77 33.89 -13.60
CA ALA A 310 71.60 33.55 -14.75
C ALA A 310 70.87 32.54 -15.63
N ALA A 311 70.91 32.75 -16.95
CA ALA A 311 70.40 31.80 -17.94
C ALA A 311 71.41 31.70 -19.10
N GLY A 312 71.79 30.48 -19.48
CA GLY A 312 72.52 30.25 -20.74
C GLY A 312 71.56 29.83 -21.82
N PHE A 313 71.76 30.31 -23.06
CA PHE A 313 70.93 29.99 -24.23
C PHE A 313 71.72 29.31 -25.35
N GLY A 314 73.03 29.13 -25.17
CA GLY A 314 73.94 28.63 -26.19
C GLY A 314 73.80 29.39 -27.51
N GLN A 315 73.82 28.64 -28.61
CA GLN A 315 73.77 29.18 -29.98
C GLN A 315 72.35 29.34 -30.55
N TYR A 316 71.32 28.99 -29.77
CA TYR A 316 69.96 28.77 -30.30
C TYR A 316 69.13 30.06 -30.42
N HIS A 317 69.66 31.18 -29.96
CA HIS A 317 69.04 32.51 -30.06
C HIS A 317 69.99 33.51 -30.75
N PRO A 318 70.28 33.35 -32.06
CA PRO A 318 71.16 34.26 -32.78
C PRO A 318 70.45 35.59 -33.11
N ILE A 319 71.11 36.73 -32.85
CA ILE A 319 70.64 38.05 -33.28
C ILE A 319 71.03 38.36 -34.73
N LYS A 320 72.15 37.82 -35.22
CA LYS A 320 72.58 37.94 -36.62
C LYS A 320 72.77 36.57 -37.24
N LYS A 321 72.06 36.30 -38.34
CA LYS A 321 72.19 35.04 -39.07
C LYS A 321 73.49 34.99 -39.87
N GLY A 322 74.05 33.79 -40.04
CA GLY A 322 75.23 33.54 -40.86
C GLY A 322 76.48 33.21 -40.05
N ARG A 323 77.62 33.13 -40.74
CA ARG A 323 78.94 32.75 -40.18
C ARG A 323 80.04 33.79 -40.47
N SER A 324 79.67 35.02 -40.83
CA SER A 324 80.65 36.10 -40.96
C SER A 324 81.25 36.42 -39.59
N ALA A 325 82.48 36.95 -39.55
CA ALA A 325 83.14 37.33 -38.30
C ALA A 325 82.25 38.26 -37.45
N GLU A 326 81.60 39.22 -38.09
CA GLU A 326 80.65 40.14 -37.47
C GLU A 326 79.40 39.43 -36.91
N ALA A 327 78.82 38.47 -37.64
CA ALA A 327 77.66 37.72 -37.16
C ALA A 327 78.00 36.81 -35.97
N LEU A 328 79.19 36.20 -35.99
CA LEU A 328 79.67 35.38 -34.87
C LEU A 328 79.91 36.26 -33.63
N ALA A 329 80.61 37.39 -33.78
CA ALA A 329 80.85 38.35 -32.69
C ALA A 329 79.54 38.87 -32.09
N ALA A 330 78.59 39.30 -32.93
CA ALA A 330 77.29 39.77 -32.47
C ALA A 330 76.50 38.69 -31.69
N ASN A 331 76.60 37.42 -32.07
CA ASN A 331 75.90 36.33 -31.39
C ASN A 331 76.55 35.94 -30.05
N ARG A 332 77.87 36.12 -29.91
CA ARG A 332 78.58 35.98 -28.63
C ARG A 332 78.32 37.21 -27.76
N ARG A 333 77.27 37.18 -26.95
CA ARG A 333 76.85 38.33 -26.15
C ARG A 333 76.30 37.91 -24.78
N ILE A 334 76.29 38.87 -23.87
CA ILE A 334 75.52 38.82 -22.64
C ILE A 334 74.39 39.83 -22.77
N GLU A 335 73.17 39.42 -22.47
CA GLU A 335 72.03 40.32 -22.39
C GLU A 335 71.65 40.51 -20.92
N LEU A 336 71.37 41.74 -20.53
CA LEU A 336 70.89 42.11 -19.20
C LEU A 336 69.49 42.68 -19.33
N LYS A 337 68.54 42.14 -18.57
CA LYS A 337 67.18 42.68 -18.50
C LYS A 337 66.52 42.46 -17.16
N MET A 338 65.53 43.30 -16.85
CA MET A 338 64.68 43.12 -15.69
C MET A 338 63.51 42.20 -16.05
N ASP A 339 63.26 41.19 -15.22
CA ASP A 339 62.13 40.28 -15.37
C ASP A 339 61.34 40.07 -14.08
N ALA A 340 60.11 39.54 -14.21
CA ALA A 340 59.39 38.99 -13.09
C ALA A 340 60.13 37.74 -12.58
N ARG A 341 60.09 37.52 -11.27
CA ARG A 341 60.63 36.31 -10.67
C ARG A 341 59.72 35.11 -10.88
#